data_AF-A0A8C4Z880-F1
#
_entry.id   AF-A0A8C4Z880-F1
#
_cell.length_a   1.000
_cell.length_b   1.000
_cell.length_c   1.000
_cell.angle_alpha   90.00
_cell.angle_beta   90.00
_cell.angle_gamma   90.00
#
_symmetry.space_group_name_H-M   'P 1'
#
loop_
_entity.id
_entity.type
_entity.pdbx_description
1 polymer ?
#
loop_
_entity_poly.entity_id
_entity_poly.type
_entity_poly.pdbx_seq_one_letter_code
_entity_poly.pdbx_strand_id
1 'polypeptide(L)'
;MDLLREPSVAKGNKSRPLLWTQKTIESMPGVADTRFVEREPAEKRSLLSWEQKNTCILPEDLRDFYLTTDGFTLTWSVTLDNECVPVGCMMINSVVRLRQLHPPTTLFSLPNAPTLADLDWDGGSTESESEDCPAVPHFDSRSRIFELDSCGENGKVCLVYRNCSQGIVAQQSHIWFLDRSLYWHYLTPTFTSYYRLMLTHLGLPEWQYSFTPYGASPQAKQWESLYPPLTFQRELGPVDPAGDTHFNNKLDPIKAFKGRSKVATPKKKQSTQSGLGGSAKGHVSVGKHAVVRR
;
A
#
# COMPACT_ATOMS: atom_id res chain seq x y z
N MET A 1 15.54 -37.51 34.14
CA MET A 1 14.71 -36.37 34.60
C MET A 1 15.38 -35.12 34.09
N ASP A 2 15.24 -34.84 32.79
CA ASP A 2 15.65 -33.57 32.20
C ASP A 2 14.57 -33.19 31.20
N LEU A 3 13.74 -32.24 31.65
CA LEU A 3 12.67 -31.62 30.88
C LEU A 3 13.31 -30.80 29.77
N LEU A 4 13.19 -31.29 28.53
CA LEU A 4 13.39 -30.48 27.33
C LEU A 4 12.36 -29.35 27.36
N ARG A 5 12.86 -28.17 27.74
CA ARG A 5 12.16 -26.90 27.72
C ARG A 5 11.78 -26.59 26.27
N GLU A 6 10.49 -26.71 25.96
CA GLU A 6 9.95 -26.21 24.70
C GLU A 6 10.33 -24.74 24.50
N PRO A 7 10.70 -24.31 23.28
CA PRO A 7 10.97 -22.92 23.01
C PRO A 7 9.66 -22.14 23.14
N SER A 8 9.63 -21.29 24.16
CA SER A 8 8.64 -20.25 24.38
C SER A 8 8.29 -19.54 23.06
N VAL A 9 7.11 -19.81 22.52
CA VAL A 9 6.51 -19.01 21.44
C VAL A 9 6.31 -17.61 21.99
N ALA A 10 7.21 -16.69 21.63
CA ALA A 10 7.03 -15.27 21.85
C ALA A 10 5.74 -14.88 21.11
N LYS A 11 4.69 -14.56 21.88
CA LYS A 11 3.47 -13.95 21.33
C LYS A 11 3.82 -12.52 20.93
N GLY A 12 4.38 -12.40 19.72
CA GLY A 12 4.58 -11.14 19.05
C GLY A 12 3.24 -10.50 18.70
N ASN A 13 3.23 -9.18 18.68
CA ASN A 13 2.05 -8.37 18.45
C ASN A 13 1.79 -8.32 16.94
N LYS A 14 1.30 -9.42 16.36
CA LYS A 14 0.97 -9.52 14.93
C LYS A 14 0.18 -8.30 14.49
N SER A 15 0.61 -7.63 13.41
CA SER A 15 -0.15 -6.51 12.86
C SER A 15 -1.58 -6.97 12.54
N ARG A 16 -2.58 -6.20 12.96
CA ARG A 16 -4.01 -6.56 12.80
C ARG A 16 -4.37 -6.96 11.35
N PRO A 17 -3.83 -6.31 10.30
CA PRO A 17 -4.07 -6.71 8.91
C PRO A 17 -3.53 -8.10 8.58
N LEU A 18 -2.30 -8.44 8.97
CA LEU A 18 -1.69 -9.74 8.66
C LEU A 18 -2.42 -10.88 9.37
N LEU A 19 -2.85 -10.67 10.61
CA LEU A 19 -3.62 -11.67 11.34
C LEU A 19 -4.99 -11.92 10.68
N TRP A 20 -5.63 -10.86 10.19
CA TRP A 20 -6.89 -11.00 9.45
C TRP A 20 -6.66 -11.76 8.14
N THR A 21 -5.65 -11.37 7.35
CA THR A 21 -5.30 -12.05 6.09
C THR A 21 -4.94 -13.52 6.31
N GLN A 22 -4.15 -13.84 7.34
CA GLN A 22 -3.81 -15.22 7.70
C GLN A 22 -5.08 -16.05 7.94
N LYS A 23 -6.00 -15.53 8.77
CA LYS A 23 -7.28 -16.21 9.06
C LYS A 23 -8.16 -16.38 7.83
N THR A 24 -8.20 -15.35 6.97
CA THR A 24 -8.95 -15.41 5.71
C THR A 24 -8.40 -16.51 4.81
N ILE A 25 -7.08 -16.61 4.66
CA ILE A 25 -6.42 -17.67 3.89
C ILE A 25 -6.69 -19.06 4.50
N GLU A 26 -6.55 -19.21 5.81
CA GLU A 26 -6.83 -20.48 6.52
C GLU A 26 -8.30 -20.94 6.40
N SER A 27 -9.22 -20.01 6.15
CA SER A 27 -10.64 -20.33 5.94
C SER A 27 -10.98 -20.78 4.50
N MET A 28 -10.05 -20.62 3.55
CA MET A 28 -10.29 -20.96 2.15
C MET A 28 -10.24 -22.48 1.94
N PRO A 29 -11.08 -23.04 1.05
CA PRO A 29 -11.13 -24.47 0.78
C PRO A 29 -9.79 -24.97 0.22
N GLY A 30 -9.32 -26.11 0.71
CA GLY A 30 -8.09 -26.74 0.23
C GLY A 30 -6.78 -26.17 0.79
N VAL A 31 -6.81 -25.05 1.52
CA VAL A 31 -5.61 -24.51 2.19
C VAL A 31 -5.24 -25.37 3.40
N ALA A 32 -3.95 -25.71 3.54
CA ALA A 32 -3.49 -26.61 4.60
C ALA A 32 -2.22 -26.13 5.35
N ASP A 33 -1.28 -25.46 4.67
CA ASP A 33 0.01 -25.08 5.27
C ASP A 33 0.24 -23.57 5.19
N THR A 34 -0.37 -22.82 6.10
CA THR A 34 -0.16 -21.38 6.24
C THR A 34 0.93 -21.09 7.25
N ARG A 35 2.05 -20.52 6.82
CA ARG A 35 3.20 -20.18 7.66
C ARG A 35 3.40 -18.67 7.67
N PHE A 36 3.45 -18.12 8.87
CA PHE A 36 3.77 -16.71 9.09
C PHE A 36 5.05 -16.61 9.91
N VAL A 37 6.09 -16.03 9.32
CA VAL A 37 7.35 -15.73 10.00
C VAL A 37 7.28 -14.30 10.52
N GLU A 38 6.93 -14.18 11.79
CA GLU A 38 6.94 -12.91 12.50
C GLU A 38 8.38 -12.44 12.76
N ARG A 39 8.60 -11.13 12.65
CA ARG A 39 9.90 -10.51 12.95
C ARG A 39 9.72 -9.41 13.98
N GLU A 40 10.73 -9.24 14.81
CA GLU A 40 10.76 -8.15 15.78
C GLU A 40 10.83 -6.79 15.07
N PRO A 41 10.34 -5.72 15.70
CA PRO A 41 10.52 -4.36 15.20
C PRO A 41 11.98 -4.01 14.93
N ALA A 42 12.23 -3.22 13.88
CA ALA A 42 13.55 -2.70 13.60
C ALA A 42 13.95 -1.63 14.63
N GLU A 43 15.21 -1.64 15.05
CA GLU A 43 15.74 -0.56 15.87
C GLU A 43 15.80 0.75 15.08
N LYS A 44 15.40 1.86 15.72
CA LYS A 44 15.51 3.21 15.13
C LYS A 44 16.93 3.52 14.64
N ARG A 45 17.95 3.05 15.37
CA ARG A 45 19.37 3.22 14.99
C ARG A 45 19.69 2.50 13.68
N SER A 46 19.14 1.31 13.47
CA SER A 46 19.34 0.53 12.24
C SER A 46 18.73 1.24 11.02
N LEU A 47 17.54 1.83 11.17
CA LEU A 47 16.92 2.65 10.13
C LEU A 47 17.77 3.86 9.78
N LEU A 48 18.20 4.63 10.80
CA LEU A 48 19.08 5.80 10.59
C LEU A 48 20.41 5.41 9.93
N SER A 49 20.99 4.28 10.34
CA SER A 49 22.23 3.77 9.76
C SER A 49 22.04 3.37 8.29
N TRP A 50 20.90 2.78 7.94
CA TRP A 50 20.54 2.46 6.57
C TRP A 50 20.35 3.74 5.72
N GLU A 51 19.65 4.73 6.25
CA GLU A 51 19.41 6.01 5.57
C GLU A 51 20.72 6.77 5.32
N GLN A 52 21.60 6.83 6.33
CA GLN A 52 22.91 7.46 6.21
C GLN A 52 23.81 6.72 5.20
N LYS A 53 23.84 5.38 5.25
CA LYS A 53 24.64 4.56 4.34
C LYS A 53 24.22 4.74 2.89
N ASN A 54 22.92 4.78 2.64
CA ASN A 54 22.36 4.83 1.30
C ASN A 54 22.10 6.26 0.81
N THR A 55 22.29 7.27 1.66
CA THR A 55 21.99 8.70 1.41
C THR A 55 20.57 8.90 0.85
N CYS A 56 19.61 8.21 1.48
CA CYS A 56 18.18 8.30 1.20
C CYS A 56 17.41 8.39 2.51
N ILE A 57 16.21 8.97 2.47
CA ILE A 57 15.25 8.95 3.59
C ILE A 57 14.18 7.92 3.28
N LEU A 58 13.93 6.97 4.20
CA LEU A 58 12.82 6.03 4.04
C LEU A 58 11.48 6.80 4.01
N PRO A 59 10.51 6.39 3.17
CA PRO A 59 9.14 6.87 3.28
C PRO A 59 8.62 6.69 4.70
N GLU A 60 7.82 7.64 5.16
CA GLU A 60 7.23 7.62 6.50
C GLU A 60 6.48 6.32 6.76
N ASP A 61 5.65 5.89 5.81
CA ASP A 61 4.85 4.68 5.95
C ASP A 61 5.67 3.38 5.96
N LEU A 62 6.75 3.30 5.16
CA LEU A 62 7.68 2.18 5.21
C LEU A 62 8.50 2.18 6.51
N ARG A 63 8.91 3.36 7.00
CA ARG A 63 9.60 3.50 8.28
C ARG A 63 8.71 3.03 9.44
N ASP A 64 7.46 3.47 9.49
CA ASP A 64 6.49 3.08 10.52
C ASP A 64 6.20 1.58 10.49
N PHE A 65 6.12 1.01 9.29
CA PHE A 65 6.04 -0.43 9.11
C PHE A 65 7.24 -1.15 9.74
N TYR A 66 8.49 -0.73 9.45
CA TYR A 66 9.67 -1.35 10.03
C TYR A 66 9.78 -1.16 11.55
N LEU A 67 9.30 -0.04 12.09
CA LEU A 67 9.19 0.21 13.53
C LEU A 67 8.11 -0.65 14.20
N THR A 68 7.24 -1.28 13.42
CA THR A 68 6.24 -2.24 13.90
C THR A 68 6.70 -3.69 13.68
N THR A 69 7.37 -3.98 12.55
CA THR A 69 7.83 -5.32 12.16
C THR A 69 8.97 -5.19 11.15
N ASP A 70 10.15 -5.75 11.41
CA ASP A 70 11.32 -5.69 10.49
C ASP A 70 11.17 -6.62 9.27
N GLY A 71 10.17 -6.37 8.43
CA GLY A 71 9.78 -7.24 7.33
C GLY A 71 9.01 -8.48 7.79
N PHE A 72 8.49 -9.26 6.86
CA PHE A 72 7.81 -10.52 7.18
C PHE A 72 7.82 -11.47 5.99
N THR A 73 7.42 -12.71 6.24
CA THR A 73 7.13 -13.69 5.20
C THR A 73 5.88 -14.46 5.59
N LEU A 74 4.87 -14.44 4.72
CA LEU A 74 3.68 -15.26 4.81
C LEU A 74 3.64 -16.16 3.59
N THR A 75 3.68 -17.47 3.79
CA THR A 75 3.51 -18.45 2.72
C THR A 75 2.31 -19.31 3.00
N TRP A 76 1.60 -19.74 1.96
CA TRP A 76 0.52 -20.70 2.11
C TRP A 76 0.47 -21.68 0.95
N SER A 77 0.05 -22.89 1.28
CA SER A 77 -0.03 -24.02 0.35
C SER A 77 -1.42 -24.63 0.38
N VAL A 78 -1.76 -25.30 -0.72
CA VAL A 78 -3.02 -26.01 -0.88
C VAL A 78 -2.75 -27.50 -1.02
N THR A 79 -3.68 -28.31 -0.53
CA THR A 79 -3.66 -29.76 -0.73
C THR A 79 -4.47 -30.09 -1.97
N LEU A 80 -3.81 -30.61 -3.01
CA LEU A 80 -4.42 -31.09 -4.24
C LEU A 80 -4.00 -32.55 -4.44
N ASP A 81 -4.95 -33.48 -4.56
CA ASP A 81 -4.68 -34.91 -4.77
C ASP A 81 -3.67 -35.52 -3.78
N ASN A 82 -3.78 -35.16 -2.51
CA ASN A 82 -2.87 -35.51 -1.40
C ASN A 82 -1.44 -34.91 -1.47
N GLU A 83 -1.16 -34.06 -2.44
CA GLU A 83 0.10 -33.31 -2.54
C GLU A 83 -0.07 -31.89 -2.01
N CYS A 84 0.95 -31.38 -1.30
CA CYS A 84 0.96 -30.01 -0.79
C CYS A 84 1.67 -29.09 -1.79
N VAL A 85 0.92 -28.25 -2.49
CA VAL A 85 1.42 -27.35 -3.52
C VAL A 85 1.56 -25.94 -2.93
N PRO A 86 2.77 -25.34 -2.92
CA PRO A 86 2.93 -23.95 -2.48
C PRO A 86 2.27 -23.02 -3.50
N VAL A 87 1.37 -22.15 -3.04
CA VAL A 87 0.59 -21.28 -3.91
C VAL A 87 0.98 -19.83 -3.68
N GLY A 88 0.80 -19.30 -2.46
CA GLY A 88 1.02 -17.89 -2.20
C GLY A 88 2.24 -17.60 -1.35
N CYS A 89 2.91 -16.49 -1.69
CA CYS A 89 4.01 -15.91 -0.94
C CYS A 89 3.86 -14.39 -0.87
N MET A 90 3.77 -13.86 0.34
CA MET A 90 3.91 -12.44 0.63
C MET A 90 5.21 -12.23 1.36
N MET A 91 6.05 -11.32 0.89
CA MET A 91 7.33 -11.04 1.51
C MET A 91 7.62 -9.55 1.48
N ILE A 92 8.11 -9.04 2.61
CA ILE A 92 8.80 -7.74 2.67
C ILE A 92 10.14 -7.99 3.35
N ASN A 93 11.23 -7.64 2.66
CA ASN A 93 12.58 -7.75 3.18
C ASN A 93 12.75 -6.89 4.45
N SER A 94 13.56 -7.38 5.39
CA SER A 94 14.02 -6.56 6.52
C SER A 94 14.91 -5.42 6.05
N VAL A 95 15.08 -4.40 6.88
CA VAL A 95 15.95 -3.24 6.61
C VAL A 95 17.37 -3.66 6.27
N VAL A 96 17.90 -4.69 6.97
CA VAL A 96 19.24 -5.24 6.71
C VAL A 96 19.32 -5.94 5.34
N ARG A 97 18.21 -6.49 4.87
CA ARG A 97 18.09 -7.15 3.56
C ARG A 97 17.64 -6.22 2.45
N LEU A 98 17.26 -4.98 2.75
CA LEU A 98 16.91 -3.94 1.78
C LEU A 98 18.18 -3.45 1.07
N ARG A 99 18.64 -4.25 0.10
CA ARG A 99 19.89 -4.07 -0.63
C ARG A 99 19.67 -3.22 -1.87
N GLN A 100 20.67 -2.41 -2.19
CA GLN A 100 20.70 -1.66 -3.44
C GLN A 100 20.95 -2.63 -4.61
N LEU A 101 20.17 -2.53 -5.68
CA LEU A 101 20.33 -3.40 -6.86
C LEU A 101 21.61 -3.10 -7.64
N HIS A 102 22.02 -1.83 -7.67
CA HIS A 102 23.27 -1.37 -8.27
C HIS A 102 24.13 -0.70 -7.20
N PRO A 103 24.87 -1.46 -6.38
CA PRO A 103 25.83 -0.85 -5.46
C PRO A 103 26.95 -0.18 -6.27
N PRO A 104 27.55 0.91 -5.76
CA PRO A 104 28.68 1.56 -6.42
C PRO A 104 29.78 0.55 -6.74
N THR A 105 30.34 0.66 -7.95
CA THR A 105 31.42 -0.15 -8.49
C THR A 105 32.44 -0.52 -7.40
N THR A 106 32.53 -1.81 -7.09
CA THR A 106 33.42 -2.28 -6.02
C THR A 106 34.88 -2.14 -6.45
N LEU A 107 35.81 -2.09 -5.49
CA LEU A 107 37.26 -2.03 -5.78
C LEU A 107 37.79 -3.20 -6.64
N PHE A 108 37.01 -4.27 -6.78
CA PHE A 108 37.34 -5.47 -7.57
C PHE A 108 36.74 -5.45 -8.98
N SER A 109 35.96 -4.44 -9.32
CA SER A 109 35.39 -4.31 -10.67
C SER A 109 36.47 -3.89 -11.65
N LEU A 110 36.54 -4.60 -12.79
CA LEU A 110 37.46 -4.23 -13.87
C LEU A 110 37.10 -2.83 -14.39
N PRO A 111 38.11 -2.03 -14.79
CA PRO A 111 37.86 -0.82 -15.57
C PRO A 111 36.99 -1.17 -16.79
N ASN A 112 35.88 -0.45 -16.99
CA ASN A 112 34.93 -0.67 -18.08
C ASN A 112 34.22 -2.04 -18.07
N ALA A 113 34.08 -2.69 -16.92
CA ALA A 113 33.20 -3.87 -16.83
C ALA A 113 31.76 -3.47 -17.20
N PRO A 114 31.04 -4.28 -18.01
CA PRO A 114 29.64 -4.02 -18.30
C PRO A 114 28.81 -4.06 -17.01
N THR A 115 27.87 -3.14 -16.92
CA THR A 115 27.00 -2.88 -15.78
C THR A 115 25.54 -2.86 -16.22
N LEU A 116 24.61 -2.88 -15.25
CA LEU A 116 23.18 -2.72 -15.56
C LEU A 116 22.86 -1.36 -16.21
N ALA A 117 23.69 -0.34 -15.97
CA ALA A 117 23.53 0.96 -16.62
C ALA A 117 23.75 0.89 -18.14
N ASP A 118 24.52 -0.09 -18.64
CA ASP A 118 24.72 -0.28 -20.08
C ASP A 118 23.48 -0.88 -20.78
N LEU A 119 22.49 -1.35 -20.02
CA LEU A 119 21.22 -1.86 -20.53
C LEU A 119 20.16 -0.75 -20.67
N ASP A 120 20.37 0.43 -20.06
CA ASP A 120 19.49 1.57 -20.23
C ASP A 120 19.62 2.10 -21.67
N TRP A 121 18.72 1.68 -22.54
CA TRP A 121 18.65 2.17 -23.92
C TRP A 121 17.99 3.55 -23.97
N ASP A 122 18.76 4.58 -24.31
CA ASP A 122 18.32 5.98 -24.50
C ASP A 122 17.41 6.18 -25.74
N GLY A 123 17.41 5.22 -26.68
CA GLY A 123 16.74 5.39 -27.98
C GLY A 123 15.24 5.10 -27.96
N GLY A 124 14.50 5.77 -27.09
CA GLY A 124 13.05 5.58 -26.98
C GLY A 124 12.36 6.38 -25.89
N SER A 125 12.68 7.67 -25.74
CA SER A 125 11.69 8.63 -25.26
C SER A 125 10.51 8.63 -26.25
N THR A 126 9.69 7.60 -26.19
CA THR A 126 8.35 7.66 -26.79
C THR A 126 7.62 8.59 -25.86
N GLU A 127 7.51 9.83 -26.32
CA GLU A 127 6.67 10.88 -25.79
C GLU A 127 5.24 10.35 -25.65
N SER A 128 4.99 9.71 -24.53
CA SER A 128 3.68 9.61 -23.90
C SER A 128 3.89 9.96 -22.43
N GLU A 129 4.44 11.16 -22.21
CA GLU A 129 4.26 11.92 -20.98
C GLU A 129 2.76 12.19 -20.81
N SER A 130 1.99 11.19 -20.42
CA SER A 130 0.83 11.48 -19.60
C SER A 130 1.36 12.11 -18.31
N GLU A 131 0.96 13.35 -18.03
CA GLU A 131 1.41 14.14 -16.86
C GLU A 131 1.26 13.40 -15.51
N ASP A 132 0.48 12.31 -15.47
CA ASP A 132 0.24 11.48 -14.29
C ASP A 132 1.24 10.33 -14.07
N CYS A 133 2.06 9.94 -15.05
CA CYS A 133 2.94 8.77 -14.92
C CYS A 133 4.39 9.17 -14.62
N PRO A 134 4.96 8.69 -13.50
CA PRO A 134 6.35 8.98 -13.17
C PRO A 134 7.31 8.42 -14.22
N ALA A 135 8.26 9.24 -14.70
CA ALA A 135 9.36 8.82 -15.58
C ALA A 135 10.06 7.53 -15.11
N VAL A 136 10.40 6.67 -16.07
CA VAL A 136 10.97 5.33 -15.86
C VAL A 136 12.30 5.41 -15.09
N PRO A 137 12.53 4.56 -14.08
CA PRO A 137 13.80 4.50 -13.38
C PRO A 137 14.96 4.09 -14.28
N HIS A 138 16.16 4.56 -13.95
CA HIS A 138 17.41 4.17 -14.60
C HIS A 138 18.25 3.29 -13.66
N PHE A 139 19.09 2.43 -14.21
CA PHE A 139 20.04 1.62 -13.43
C PHE A 139 21.33 2.39 -13.06
N ASP A 140 21.48 3.61 -13.55
CA ASP A 140 22.61 4.48 -13.28
C ASP A 140 22.47 5.33 -11.99
N SER A 141 23.43 6.22 -11.77
CA SER A 141 23.48 7.11 -10.60
C SER A 141 22.29 8.07 -10.42
N ARG A 142 21.44 8.23 -11.44
CA ARG A 142 20.22 9.05 -11.37
C ARG A 142 19.13 8.39 -10.55
N SER A 143 19.23 7.08 -10.28
CA SER A 143 18.28 6.38 -9.42
C SER A 143 18.97 5.58 -8.33
N ARG A 144 18.30 5.47 -7.18
CA ARG A 144 18.70 4.56 -6.09
C ARG A 144 17.58 3.58 -5.88
N ILE A 145 17.88 2.32 -6.11
CA ILE A 145 16.90 1.25 -6.22
C ILE A 145 17.18 0.21 -5.14
N PHE A 146 16.18 -0.10 -4.32
CA PHE A 146 16.30 -1.06 -3.23
C PHE A 146 15.25 -2.17 -3.35
N GLU A 147 15.67 -3.42 -3.21
CA GLU A 147 14.80 -4.59 -3.34
C GLU A 147 13.93 -4.80 -2.09
N LEU A 148 12.63 -4.56 -2.21
CA LEU A 148 11.64 -4.79 -1.14
C LEU A 148 11.16 -6.25 -1.11
N ASP A 149 10.94 -6.84 -2.27
CA ASP A 149 10.45 -8.22 -2.43
C ASP A 149 11.09 -8.86 -3.66
N SER A 150 11.52 -10.12 -3.53
CA SER A 150 12.12 -10.94 -4.59
C SER A 150 11.11 -11.74 -5.40
N CYS A 151 9.81 -11.66 -5.07
CA CYS A 151 8.68 -12.17 -5.85
C CYS A 151 8.84 -13.61 -6.39
N GLY A 152 9.49 -14.50 -5.64
CA GLY A 152 9.69 -15.90 -6.04
C GLY A 152 10.40 -16.07 -7.38
N GLU A 153 11.40 -15.23 -7.69
CA GLU A 153 12.21 -15.26 -8.94
C GLU A 153 11.48 -14.78 -10.20
N ASN A 154 10.21 -14.40 -10.09
CA ASN A 154 9.43 -13.86 -11.22
C ASN A 154 9.68 -12.37 -11.47
N GLY A 155 10.55 -11.74 -10.70
CA GLY A 155 10.86 -10.32 -10.79
C GLY A 155 11.21 -9.77 -9.42
N LYS A 156 11.20 -8.45 -9.27
CA LYS A 156 11.51 -7.78 -8.01
C LYS A 156 10.61 -6.58 -7.82
N VAL A 157 10.04 -6.42 -6.63
CA VAL A 157 9.44 -5.14 -6.24
C VAL A 157 10.50 -4.29 -5.57
N CYS A 158 10.63 -3.06 -6.05
CA CYS A 158 11.69 -2.16 -5.69
C CYS A 158 11.15 -0.85 -5.14
N LEU A 159 11.80 -0.35 -4.08
CA LEU A 159 11.71 1.03 -3.64
C LEU A 159 12.68 1.87 -4.49
N VAL A 160 12.14 2.79 -5.27
CA VAL A 160 12.92 3.57 -6.23
C VAL A 160 12.90 5.05 -5.89
N TYR A 161 14.08 5.60 -5.63
CA TYR A 161 14.32 7.03 -5.61
C TYR A 161 14.84 7.46 -6.97
N ARG A 162 14.21 8.46 -7.58
CA ARG A 162 14.57 8.98 -8.90
C ARG A 162 15.20 10.36 -8.76
N ASN A 163 15.80 10.87 -9.84
CA ASN A 163 16.44 12.18 -9.91
C ASN A 163 17.47 12.40 -8.79
N CYS A 164 18.19 11.34 -8.45
CA CYS A 164 19.24 11.36 -7.44
C CYS A 164 20.46 12.12 -7.98
N SER A 165 21.05 12.95 -7.14
CA SER A 165 22.31 13.65 -7.41
C SER A 165 23.34 13.29 -6.35
N GLN A 166 24.61 13.27 -6.73
CA GLN A 166 25.70 12.96 -5.79
C GLN A 166 25.72 13.99 -4.64
N GLY A 167 25.84 13.50 -3.41
CA GLY A 167 25.84 14.33 -2.21
C GLY A 167 24.48 14.87 -1.76
N ILE A 168 23.42 14.69 -2.56
CA ILE A 168 22.05 15.08 -2.18
C ILE A 168 21.30 13.86 -1.64
N VAL A 169 20.68 14.03 -0.48
CA VAL A 169 19.85 13.01 0.16
C VAL A 169 18.53 12.88 -0.60
N ALA A 170 18.24 11.68 -1.12
CA ALA A 170 16.99 11.42 -1.83
C ALA A 170 15.82 11.23 -0.86
N GLN A 171 14.69 11.87 -1.12
CA GLN A 171 13.52 11.85 -0.21
C GLN A 171 12.24 11.30 -0.86
N GLN A 172 12.09 11.48 -2.17
CA GLN A 172 10.91 11.01 -2.89
C GLN A 172 11.18 9.63 -3.49
N SER A 173 10.38 8.65 -3.09
CA SER A 173 10.45 7.30 -3.63
C SER A 173 9.07 6.77 -4.03
N HIS A 174 9.08 5.86 -4.98
CA HIS A 174 7.89 5.17 -5.47
C HIS A 174 8.15 3.66 -5.49
N ILE A 175 7.09 2.86 -5.60
CA ILE A 175 7.18 1.40 -5.69
C ILE A 175 7.04 0.97 -7.16
N TRP A 176 8.03 0.25 -7.65
CA TRP A 176 8.10 -0.25 -9.02
C TRP A 176 8.30 -1.76 -9.03
N PHE A 177 7.74 -2.43 -10.03
CA PHE A 177 8.04 -3.82 -10.35
C PHE A 177 9.08 -3.88 -11.47
N LEU A 178 10.14 -4.62 -11.24
CA LEU A 178 11.17 -4.96 -12.22
C LEU A 178 10.93 -6.40 -12.66
N ASP A 179 10.57 -6.60 -13.92
CA ASP A 179 10.36 -7.95 -14.45
C ASP A 179 11.67 -8.66 -14.81
N ARG A 180 11.59 -9.95 -15.18
CA ARG A 180 12.75 -10.76 -15.58
C ARG A 180 13.46 -10.27 -16.86
N SER A 181 12.77 -9.48 -17.68
CA SER A 181 13.31 -8.85 -18.89
C SER A 181 13.93 -7.48 -18.60
N LEU A 182 13.98 -7.09 -17.32
CA LEU A 182 14.48 -5.81 -16.83
C LEU A 182 13.64 -4.59 -17.25
N TYR A 183 12.36 -4.81 -17.58
CA TYR A 183 11.43 -3.70 -17.78
C TYR A 183 10.85 -3.23 -16.45
N TRP A 184 10.74 -1.91 -16.35
CA TRP A 184 10.13 -1.21 -15.22
C TRP A 184 8.64 -1.02 -15.41
N HIS A 185 7.86 -1.46 -14.43
CA HIS A 185 6.43 -1.30 -14.38
C HIS A 185 6.06 -0.55 -13.10
N TYR A 186 5.37 0.58 -13.24
CA TYR A 186 4.94 1.35 -12.08
C TYR A 186 3.84 0.62 -11.32
N LEU A 187 3.98 0.48 -10.00
CA LEU A 187 2.94 -0.13 -9.17
C LEU A 187 2.17 0.95 -8.39
N THR A 188 2.82 1.63 -7.45
CA THR A 188 2.14 2.53 -6.53
C THR A 188 3.05 3.67 -6.03
N PRO A 189 2.46 4.81 -5.64
CA PRO A 189 3.23 5.94 -5.12
C PRO A 189 3.76 5.73 -3.71
N THR A 190 3.07 4.91 -2.89
CA THR A 190 3.42 4.70 -1.48
C THR A 190 3.57 3.22 -1.14
N PHE A 191 4.34 2.92 -0.09
CA PHE A 191 4.50 1.55 0.40
C PHE A 191 3.18 0.99 0.92
N THR A 192 2.37 1.79 1.61
CA THR A 192 1.06 1.36 2.13
C THR A 192 0.14 0.90 1.02
N SER A 193 0.17 1.58 -0.14
CA SER A 193 -0.64 1.18 -1.30
C SER A 193 -0.17 -0.16 -1.86
N TYR A 194 1.14 -0.34 -2.01
CA TYR A 194 1.73 -1.64 -2.41
C TYR A 194 1.39 -2.75 -1.42
N TYR A 195 1.53 -2.49 -0.13
CA TYR A 195 1.24 -3.43 0.93
C TYR A 195 -0.22 -3.89 0.89
N ARG A 196 -1.17 -2.97 0.69
CA ARG A 196 -2.58 -3.31 0.49
C ARG A 196 -2.81 -4.16 -0.76
N LEU A 197 -2.09 -3.88 -1.84
CA LEU A 197 -2.18 -4.62 -3.09
C LEU A 197 -1.71 -6.07 -2.91
N MET A 198 -0.54 -6.26 -2.27
CA MET A 198 -0.03 -7.58 -1.90
C MET A 198 -1.02 -8.37 -1.04
N LEU A 199 -1.63 -7.75 -0.02
CA LEU A 199 -2.67 -8.39 0.79
C LEU A 199 -3.92 -8.74 -0.02
N THR A 200 -4.32 -7.85 -0.94
CA THR A 200 -5.50 -8.04 -1.80
C THR A 200 -5.32 -9.25 -2.71
N HIS A 201 -4.13 -9.43 -3.29
CA HIS A 201 -3.80 -10.55 -4.16
C HIS A 201 -3.37 -11.83 -3.43
N LEU A 202 -3.45 -11.86 -2.09
CA LEU A 202 -3.11 -13.04 -1.29
C LEU A 202 -1.68 -13.58 -1.51
N GLY A 203 -0.79 -12.79 -2.11
CA GLY A 203 0.55 -13.25 -2.50
C GLY A 203 0.55 -14.33 -3.59
N LEU A 204 -0.51 -14.43 -4.39
CA LEU A 204 -0.61 -15.44 -5.46
C LEU A 204 0.54 -15.36 -6.47
N PRO A 205 0.86 -16.45 -7.19
CA PRO A 205 1.93 -16.43 -8.18
C PRO A 205 1.70 -15.34 -9.22
N GLU A 206 2.74 -14.58 -9.53
CA GLU A 206 2.75 -13.58 -10.61
C GLU A 206 1.67 -12.50 -10.52
N TRP A 207 1.06 -12.25 -9.35
CA TRP A 207 0.00 -11.24 -9.24
C TRP A 207 0.45 -9.84 -9.68
N GLN A 208 1.74 -9.52 -9.54
CA GLN A 208 2.35 -8.27 -10.00
C GLN A 208 2.27 -8.11 -11.53
N TYR A 209 2.29 -9.21 -12.28
CA TYR A 209 2.19 -9.19 -13.73
C TYR A 209 0.85 -8.68 -14.24
N SER A 210 -0.19 -8.63 -13.40
CA SER A 210 -1.47 -7.98 -13.71
C SER A 210 -1.34 -6.47 -13.98
N PHE A 211 -0.22 -5.86 -13.59
CA PHE A 211 0.12 -4.45 -13.85
C PHE A 211 1.07 -4.27 -15.03
N THR A 212 1.32 -5.33 -15.79
CA THR A 212 2.20 -5.35 -16.97
C THR A 212 1.36 -5.61 -18.23
N PRO A 213 1.83 -5.21 -19.43
CA PRO A 213 1.12 -5.49 -20.68
C PRO A 213 1.03 -7.00 -21.00
N TYR A 214 1.84 -7.84 -20.35
CA TYR A 214 1.90 -9.27 -20.61
C TYR A 214 0.84 -10.05 -19.80
N GLY A 215 0.50 -9.56 -18.61
CA GLY A 215 -0.37 -10.26 -17.67
C GLY A 215 0.27 -11.52 -17.06
N ALA A 216 -0.43 -12.13 -16.10
CA ALA A 216 0.00 -13.38 -15.47
C ALA A 216 -0.12 -14.60 -16.42
N SER A 217 0.70 -15.62 -16.17
CA SER A 217 0.66 -16.89 -16.90
C SER A 217 -0.70 -17.61 -16.76
N PRO A 218 -1.04 -18.55 -17.67
CA PRO A 218 -2.27 -19.33 -17.56
C PRO A 218 -2.39 -20.07 -16.22
N GLN A 219 -1.28 -20.60 -15.69
CA GLN A 219 -1.25 -21.30 -14.41
C GLN A 219 -1.54 -20.34 -13.24
N ALA A 220 -0.93 -19.16 -13.23
CA ALA A 220 -1.21 -18.14 -12.23
C ALA A 220 -2.69 -17.70 -12.25
N LYS A 221 -3.27 -17.52 -13.45
CA LYS A 221 -4.70 -17.19 -13.63
C LYS A 221 -5.64 -18.27 -13.10
N GLN A 222 -5.25 -19.54 -13.17
CA GLN A 222 -6.02 -20.63 -12.55
C GLN A 222 -6.06 -20.46 -11.03
N TRP A 223 -4.92 -20.13 -10.40
CA TRP A 223 -4.88 -19.85 -8.97
C TRP A 223 -5.68 -18.61 -8.58
N GLU A 224 -5.60 -17.53 -9.35
CA GLU A 224 -6.44 -16.34 -9.14
C GLU A 224 -7.93 -16.64 -9.30
N SER A 225 -8.31 -17.57 -10.17
CA SER A 225 -9.70 -17.98 -10.33
C SER A 225 -10.21 -18.80 -9.14
N LEU A 226 -9.34 -19.63 -8.53
CA LEU A 226 -9.65 -20.43 -7.36
C LEU A 226 -9.66 -19.60 -6.07
N TYR A 227 -8.75 -18.63 -5.97
CA TYR A 227 -8.55 -17.77 -4.81
C TYR A 227 -8.60 -16.30 -5.24
N PRO A 228 -9.79 -15.77 -5.58
CA PRO A 228 -9.91 -14.43 -6.12
C PRO A 228 -9.35 -13.37 -5.17
N PRO A 229 -8.75 -12.29 -5.70
CA PRO A 229 -8.28 -11.19 -4.88
C PRO A 229 -9.40 -10.65 -3.99
N LEU A 230 -9.03 -10.21 -2.78
CA LEU A 230 -9.92 -9.62 -1.77
C LEU A 230 -10.43 -8.22 -2.15
N THR A 231 -10.79 -8.04 -3.42
CA THR A 231 -11.61 -6.93 -3.86
C THR A 231 -12.97 -7.07 -3.21
N PHE A 232 -13.50 -5.98 -2.65
CA PHE A 232 -14.84 -5.98 -2.08
C PHE A 232 -15.84 -6.29 -3.20
N GLN A 233 -16.19 -7.58 -3.35
CA GLN A 233 -17.34 -7.99 -4.14
C GLN A 233 -18.57 -7.45 -3.41
N ARG A 234 -19.10 -6.34 -3.92
CA ARG A 234 -20.54 -6.11 -3.81
C ARG A 234 -21.16 -7.34 -4.45
N GLU A 235 -21.85 -8.17 -3.66
CA GLU A 235 -22.62 -9.32 -4.12
C GLU A 235 -23.41 -8.90 -5.36
N LEU A 236 -22.90 -9.26 -6.53
CA LEU A 236 -23.66 -9.22 -7.75
C LEU A 236 -24.56 -10.46 -7.64
N GLY A 237 -25.84 -10.22 -7.38
CA GLY A 237 -26.86 -11.24 -7.53
C GLY A 237 -26.75 -11.92 -8.90
N PRO A 238 -27.41 -13.08 -9.08
CA PRO A 238 -27.17 -13.98 -10.21
C PRO A 238 -27.15 -13.21 -11.54
N VAL A 239 -26.02 -13.29 -12.24
CA VAL A 239 -25.87 -12.72 -13.58
C VAL A 239 -26.64 -13.62 -14.54
N ASP A 240 -27.70 -13.08 -15.13
CA ASP A 240 -28.40 -13.69 -16.26
C ASP A 240 -27.43 -13.87 -17.45
N PRO A 241 -27.42 -15.03 -18.15
CA PRO A 241 -26.42 -15.33 -19.17
C PRO A 241 -26.82 -14.75 -20.53
N ALA A 242 -26.99 -13.43 -20.61
CA ALA A 242 -27.21 -12.75 -21.89
C ALA A 242 -26.82 -11.26 -21.84
N GLY A 243 -25.71 -10.94 -22.50
CA GLY A 243 -25.53 -9.67 -23.20
C GLY A 243 -25.02 -8.46 -22.39
N ASP A 244 -23.91 -7.92 -22.91
CA ASP A 244 -23.47 -6.53 -22.85
C ASP A 244 -22.79 -6.00 -21.57
N THR A 245 -21.46 -6.03 -21.66
CA THR A 245 -20.53 -5.12 -20.98
C THR A 245 -20.83 -3.67 -21.36
N HIS A 246 -21.59 -2.96 -20.52
CA HIS A 246 -21.59 -1.50 -20.51
C HIS A 246 -21.54 -1.00 -19.05
N PHE A 247 -20.31 -0.72 -18.59
CA PHE A 247 -20.08 0.06 -17.39
C PHE A 247 -20.58 1.49 -17.59
N ASN A 248 -21.75 1.82 -17.04
CA ASN A 248 -22.20 3.20 -16.90
C ASN A 248 -22.76 3.43 -15.48
N ASN A 249 -21.86 3.70 -14.53
CA ASN A 249 -22.24 4.34 -13.27
C ASN A 249 -22.52 5.84 -13.53
N LYS A 250 -23.75 6.19 -13.87
CA LYS A 250 -24.19 7.60 -13.92
C LYS A 250 -25.02 7.94 -12.69
N LEU A 251 -24.35 8.27 -11.58
CA LEU A 251 -25.00 8.91 -10.45
C LEU A 251 -25.08 10.42 -10.74
N ASP A 252 -26.31 10.91 -10.95
CA ASP A 252 -26.62 12.32 -11.17
C ASP A 252 -26.52 13.09 -9.82
N PRO A 253 -25.58 14.04 -9.67
CA PRO A 253 -25.37 14.78 -8.41
C PRO A 253 -26.61 15.55 -7.93
N ILE A 254 -27.53 15.91 -8.85
CA ILE A 254 -28.73 16.71 -8.54
C ILE A 254 -29.85 15.84 -7.93
N LYS A 255 -29.78 14.52 -8.11
CA LYS A 255 -30.73 13.56 -7.52
C LYS A 255 -30.25 12.93 -6.21
N ALA A 256 -28.95 12.98 -5.92
CA ALA A 256 -28.36 12.40 -4.71
C ALA A 256 -28.68 13.19 -3.43
N PHE A 257 -28.94 14.49 -3.53
CA PHE A 257 -29.17 15.37 -2.37
C PHE A 257 -30.50 16.14 -2.46
N LYS A 258 -31.63 15.42 -2.44
CA LYS A 258 -32.91 16.02 -2.03
C LYS A 258 -33.19 15.68 -0.57
N GLY A 259 -32.73 16.57 0.31
CA GLY A 259 -33.16 16.60 1.71
C GLY A 259 -34.69 16.75 1.77
N ARG A 260 -35.35 15.86 2.51
CA ARG A 260 -36.79 15.97 2.76
C ARG A 260 -37.06 17.18 3.65
N SER A 261 -37.41 18.31 3.04
CA SER A 261 -38.04 19.41 3.76
C SER A 261 -39.41 18.94 4.27
N LYS A 262 -39.55 18.85 5.60
CA LYS A 262 -40.85 18.60 6.25
C LYS A 262 -41.79 19.76 5.93
N VAL A 263 -42.89 19.44 5.26
CA VAL A 263 -44.03 20.33 5.06
C VAL A 263 -44.69 20.60 6.41
N ALA A 264 -44.78 21.88 6.79
CA ALA A 264 -45.55 22.32 7.95
C ALA A 264 -47.04 22.44 7.57
N THR A 265 -47.91 21.77 8.32
CA THR A 265 -49.38 21.92 8.21
C THR A 265 -49.92 22.80 9.34
N PRO A 266 -50.88 23.71 9.07
CA PRO A 266 -51.38 24.68 10.04
C PRO A 266 -52.53 24.13 10.90
N LYS A 267 -52.65 24.57 12.15
CA LYS A 267 -53.90 24.48 12.93
C LYS A 267 -54.21 25.81 13.62
N LYS A 268 -55.48 26.20 13.50
CA LYS A 268 -56.12 27.46 13.92
C LYS A 268 -56.67 27.34 15.35
N LYS A 269 -56.53 28.44 16.11
CA LYS A 269 -57.14 28.94 17.38
C LYS A 269 -58.31 28.15 18.01
N GLN A 270 -58.53 28.15 19.34
CA GLN A 270 -58.72 29.34 20.21
C GLN A 270 -58.78 29.05 21.73
N SER A 271 -58.49 30.08 22.55
CA SER A 271 -59.01 30.43 23.91
C SER A 271 -58.37 29.76 25.16
N THR A 272 -57.98 30.41 26.28
CA THR A 272 -58.22 31.77 26.85
C THR A 272 -57.28 32.07 28.06
N GLN A 273 -56.92 33.37 28.23
CA GLN A 273 -56.60 34.16 29.47
C GLN A 273 -55.37 33.78 30.34
N SER A 274 -54.58 34.70 30.94
CA SER A 274 -54.70 36.12 31.38
C SER A 274 -53.28 36.78 31.38
N GLY A 275 -53.07 38.06 30.98
CA GLY A 275 -53.08 39.31 31.80
C GLY A 275 -51.84 39.43 32.71
N LEU A 276 -50.94 40.43 32.75
CA LEU A 276 -50.91 41.90 32.52
C LEU A 276 -49.42 42.30 32.26
N GLY A 277 -49.04 43.21 31.34
CA GLY A 277 -48.92 44.68 31.51
C GLY A 277 -47.58 45.09 32.19
N GLY A 278 -46.69 45.96 31.69
CA GLY A 278 -46.59 46.81 30.50
C GLY A 278 -45.25 47.61 30.51
N SER A 279 -44.96 48.31 29.39
CA SER A 279 -44.18 49.57 29.20
C SER A 279 -42.80 49.79 29.89
N ALA A 280 -41.81 50.49 29.34
CA ALA A 280 -41.62 51.25 28.11
C ALA A 280 -40.12 51.60 27.92
N LYS A 281 -39.83 52.09 26.71
CA LYS A 281 -38.60 52.63 26.10
C LYS A 281 -37.76 53.65 26.90
N GLY A 282 -36.47 53.64 26.56
CA GLY A 282 -35.61 54.81 26.30
C GLY A 282 -34.91 55.40 27.54
N HIS A 283 -33.74 56.06 27.48
CA HIS A 283 -32.82 56.48 26.43
C HIS A 283 -31.57 57.05 27.16
N VAL A 284 -30.36 56.75 26.68
CA VAL A 284 -29.17 57.65 26.59
C VAL A 284 -28.39 58.13 27.84
N SER A 285 -27.17 57.58 27.91
CA SER A 285 -25.84 58.25 27.82
C SER A 285 -25.18 59.03 28.97
N VAL A 286 -23.86 59.09 28.79
CA VAL A 286 -22.79 59.90 29.42
C VAL A 286 -22.24 59.25 30.69
N GLY A 287 -21.06 58.62 30.62
CA GLY A 287 -19.75 59.29 30.68
C GLY A 287 -19.20 59.01 32.09
N LYS A 288 -17.91 58.94 32.41
CA LYS A 288 -16.65 59.29 31.75
C LYS A 288 -15.58 58.85 32.77
N HIS A 289 -14.46 58.30 32.31
CA HIS A 289 -13.13 58.34 32.97
C HIS A 289 -13.00 57.66 34.36
N ALA A 290 -11.85 57.21 34.87
CA ALA A 290 -10.46 57.21 34.45
C ALA A 290 -9.73 56.16 35.34
N VAL A 291 -8.76 55.40 34.82
CA VAL A 291 -7.29 55.50 35.09
C VAL A 291 -6.94 55.15 36.56
N VAL A 292 -6.08 54.18 36.89
CA VAL A 292 -4.60 54.22 36.93
C VAL A 292 -4.19 52.84 37.49
N ARG A 293 -3.43 52.02 36.75
CA ARG A 293 -1.95 51.87 36.79
C ARG A 293 -1.41 51.23 38.08
N ARG A 294 -0.93 49.99 37.97
CA ARG A 294 0.44 49.58 38.27
C ARG A 294 0.75 48.31 37.51
#